data_AF-A0A7V9TUW9-F1
#
_entry.id   AF-A0A7V9TUW9-F1
#
_cell.length_a   1.000
_cell.length_b   1.000
_cell.length_c   1.000
_cell.angle_alpha   90.00
_cell.angle_beta   90.00
_cell.angle_gamma   90.00
#
_symmetry.space_group_name_H-M   'P 1'
#
loop_
_entity.id
_entity.type
_entity.pdbx_description
1 polymer ?
#
loop_
_entity_poly.entity_id
_entity_poly.type
_entity_poly.pdbx_seq_one_letter_code
_entity_poly.pdbx_strand_id
1 'polypeptide(L)'
;MPLDLDAVAGLLPDWLPNQRWYAGKGRPVAAYDLMPAATLVDGEPALYAAIVRIGYADGDEDHYQLLLSVRAARGDRLEHALLGPVVGGWLYDGCHDSELTGDLLRRLAAEDDVATLRFHRITAETLETDLISLVMPVEQSNTSLVYGDAYVLKLFRRLAPGTNPELEVTRVLSELGSRHVVPPLAWLESRLAGEPVTLGLLQPYLRSASDGWAMATTSVRDLYAEADLH
;
A
#
# COMPACT_ATOMS: atom_id res chain seq x y z
N MET A 1 -16.03 -3.96 16.73
CA MET A 1 -15.86 -2.80 17.64
C MET A 1 -15.16 -1.71 16.84
N PRO A 2 -15.52 -0.42 16.96
CA PRO A 2 -14.80 0.63 16.24
C PRO A 2 -13.33 0.66 16.70
N LEU A 3 -12.43 0.96 15.76
CA LEU A 3 -11.01 1.12 16.04
C LEU A 3 -10.80 2.34 16.96
N ASP A 4 -10.07 2.13 18.07
CA ASP A 4 -9.69 3.22 18.98
C ASP A 4 -8.55 4.04 18.34
N LEU A 5 -8.91 5.16 17.71
CA LEU A 5 -7.97 6.00 16.96
C LEU A 5 -6.95 6.69 17.87
N ASP A 6 -7.29 7.00 19.12
CA ASP A 6 -6.37 7.61 20.08
C ASP A 6 -5.29 6.59 20.48
N ALA A 7 -5.68 5.33 20.70
CA ALA A 7 -4.73 4.25 20.93
C ALA A 7 -3.80 4.04 19.73
N VAL A 8 -4.33 4.08 18.50
CA VAL A 8 -3.51 4.00 17.28
C VAL A 8 -2.52 5.17 17.23
N ALA A 9 -3.00 6.40 17.43
CA ALA A 9 -2.16 7.61 17.41
C ALA A 9 -1.01 7.52 18.41
N GLY A 10 -1.25 6.95 19.61
CA GLY A 10 -0.22 6.74 20.63
C GLY A 10 0.89 5.76 20.24
N LEU A 11 0.64 4.85 19.29
CA LEU A 11 1.63 3.87 18.81
C LEU A 11 2.47 4.39 17.64
N LEU A 12 1.97 5.40 16.90
CA LEU A 12 2.62 5.92 15.70
C LEU A 12 4.01 6.56 15.94
N PRO A 13 4.29 7.29 17.03
CA PRO A 13 5.59 7.90 17.28
C PRO A 13 6.74 6.89 17.28
N ASP A 14 6.51 5.71 17.84
CA ASP A 14 7.53 4.65 17.91
C ASP A 14 7.56 3.81 16.64
N TRP A 15 6.41 3.58 16.01
CA TRP A 15 6.32 2.69 14.85
C TRP A 15 6.69 3.34 13.51
N LEU A 16 6.23 4.56 13.23
CA LEU A 16 6.43 5.23 11.93
C LEU A 16 7.90 5.49 11.56
N PRO A 17 8.77 5.97 12.48
CA PRO A 17 10.18 6.22 12.16
C PRO A 17 10.94 4.98 11.67
N ASN A 18 10.48 3.79 12.06
CA ASN A 18 11.06 2.52 11.66
C ASN A 18 10.64 2.07 10.25
N GLN A 19 9.63 2.73 9.67
CA GLN A 19 9.15 2.39 8.33
C GLN A 19 10.05 2.96 7.25
N ARG A 20 10.40 2.15 6.26
CA ARG A 20 11.29 2.58 5.16
C ARG A 20 10.66 3.69 4.31
N TRP A 21 9.35 3.63 4.10
CA TRP A 21 8.56 4.56 3.29
C TRP A 21 8.19 5.86 4.02
N TYR A 22 8.42 5.97 5.33
CA TYR A 22 8.15 7.20 6.07
C TYR A 22 9.20 8.26 5.72
N ALA A 23 8.74 9.35 5.10
CA ALA A 23 9.62 10.43 4.63
C ALA A 23 9.94 11.48 5.70
N GLY A 24 9.20 11.51 6.82
CA GLY A 24 9.38 12.46 7.91
C GLY A 24 10.48 12.11 8.91
N LYS A 25 11.44 11.25 8.55
CA LYS A 25 12.50 10.80 9.49
C LYS A 25 13.35 11.97 9.95
N GLY A 26 13.51 12.08 11.26
CA GLY A 26 14.27 13.17 11.89
C GLY A 26 13.55 14.52 11.90
N ARG A 27 12.33 14.62 11.35
CA ARG A 27 11.50 15.83 11.47
C ARG A 27 10.73 15.79 12.80
N PRO A 28 10.75 16.85 13.62
CA PRO A 28 9.90 16.93 14.80
C PRO A 28 8.42 16.94 14.41
N VAL A 29 7.67 15.97 14.94
CA VAL A 29 6.21 15.87 14.75
C VAL A 29 5.50 16.59 15.88
N ALA A 30 4.53 17.43 15.54
CA ALA A 30 3.67 18.14 16.49
C ALA A 30 2.39 17.36 16.81
N ALA A 31 1.80 16.68 15.82
CA ALA A 31 0.56 15.92 16.00
C ALA A 31 0.42 14.78 14.99
N TYR A 32 -0.32 13.74 15.42
CA TYR A 32 -0.83 12.67 14.57
C TYR A 32 -2.35 12.68 14.65
N ASP A 33 -3.02 13.11 13.57
CA ASP A 33 -4.48 13.19 13.52
C ASP A 33 -5.03 12.12 12.58
N LEU A 34 -5.74 11.14 13.12
CA LEU A 34 -6.39 10.11 12.32
C LEU A 34 -7.78 10.57 11.88
N MET A 35 -8.04 10.44 10.58
CA MET A 35 -9.39 10.53 10.05
C MET A 35 -10.19 9.28 10.46
N PRO A 36 -11.54 9.33 10.48
CA PRO A 36 -12.37 8.14 10.70
C PRO A 36 -11.96 6.99 9.77
N ALA A 37 -11.54 5.87 10.35
CA ALA A 37 -11.10 4.71 9.59
C ALA A 37 -12.29 3.96 8.96
N ALA A 38 -12.11 3.49 7.72
CA ALA A 38 -13.07 2.61 7.08
C ALA A 38 -12.85 1.17 7.56
N THR A 39 -13.92 0.50 7.99
CA THR A 39 -13.88 -0.94 8.32
C THR A 39 -14.02 -1.73 7.03
N LEU A 40 -12.94 -2.41 6.61
CA LEU A 40 -12.93 -3.26 5.41
C LEU A 40 -13.45 -4.66 5.76
N VAL A 41 -12.92 -5.23 6.84
CA VAL A 41 -13.33 -6.51 7.41
C VAL A 41 -13.69 -6.28 8.87
N ASP A 42 -14.93 -6.59 9.25
CA ASP A 42 -15.40 -6.52 10.64
C ASP A 42 -15.26 -7.89 11.32
N GLY A 43 -15.13 -7.90 12.65
CA GLY A 43 -15.02 -9.10 13.47
C GLY A 43 -13.62 -9.35 14.05
N GLU A 44 -13.25 -10.63 14.16
CA GLU A 44 -11.95 -11.08 14.66
C GLU A 44 -11.45 -12.18 13.70
N PRO A 45 -10.39 -11.94 12.92
CA PRO A 45 -9.61 -10.69 12.84
C PRO A 45 -10.35 -9.55 12.10
N ALA A 46 -9.98 -8.29 12.38
CA ALA A 46 -10.53 -7.10 11.71
C ALA A 46 -9.49 -6.37 10.84
N LEU A 47 -9.96 -5.69 9.79
CA LEU A 47 -9.15 -4.87 8.89
C LEU A 47 -9.75 -3.47 8.74
N TYR A 48 -8.92 -2.45 8.93
CA TYR A 48 -9.28 -1.05 8.81
C TYR A 48 -8.36 -0.33 7.84
N ALA A 49 -8.89 0.59 7.05
CA ALA A 49 -8.12 1.56 6.29
C ALA A 49 -8.22 2.93 6.96
N ALA A 50 -7.09 3.46 7.37
CA ALA A 50 -6.98 4.75 8.04
C ALA A 50 -6.12 5.72 7.22
N ILE A 51 -6.42 7.00 7.33
CA ILE A 51 -5.54 8.07 6.86
C ILE A 51 -5.12 8.87 8.08
N VAL A 52 -3.82 9.04 8.26
CA VAL A 52 -3.23 9.88 9.29
C VAL A 52 -2.65 11.15 8.66
N ARG A 53 -3.01 12.30 9.21
CA ARG A 53 -2.35 13.57 8.96
C ARG A 53 -1.25 13.75 10.02
N ILE A 54 -0.02 13.93 9.56
CA ILE A 54 1.14 14.19 10.40
C ILE A 54 1.45 15.68 10.29
N GLY A 55 1.19 16.44 11.35
CA GLY A 55 1.57 17.84 11.44
C GLY A 55 2.97 17.96 12.00
N TYR A 56 3.88 18.63 11.30
CA TYR A 56 5.25 18.86 11.75
C TYR A 56 5.38 20.20 12.49
N ALA A 57 6.42 20.34 13.31
CA ALA A 57 6.65 21.55 14.10
C ALA A 57 7.02 22.78 13.25
N ASP A 58 7.43 22.58 12.00
CA ASP A 58 7.73 23.64 11.03
C ASP A 58 6.49 24.16 10.28
N GLY A 59 5.30 23.59 10.55
CA GLY A 59 4.03 23.99 9.96
C GLY A 59 3.64 23.21 8.70
N ASP A 60 4.52 22.37 8.17
CA ASP A 60 4.16 21.44 7.09
C ASP A 60 3.28 20.30 7.62
N GLU A 61 2.59 19.63 6.70
CA GLU A 61 1.89 18.39 6.98
C GLU A 61 2.06 17.37 5.86
N ASP A 62 2.00 16.10 6.25
CA ASP A 62 1.93 14.97 5.33
C ASP A 62 0.70 14.11 5.65
N HIS A 63 0.11 13.50 4.62
CA HIS A 63 -0.93 12.50 4.80
C HIS A 63 -0.38 11.12 4.47
N TYR A 64 -0.67 10.14 5.33
CA TYR A 64 -0.29 8.75 5.11
C TYR A 64 -1.48 7.82 5.20
N GLN A 65 -1.57 6.87 4.27
CA GLN A 65 -2.49 5.74 4.35
C GLN A 65 -1.87 4.62 5.18
N LEU A 66 -2.65 4.09 6.12
CA LEU A 66 -2.34 2.91 6.91
C LEU A 66 -3.43 1.86 6.73
N LEU A 67 -3.03 0.65 6.37
CA LEU A 67 -3.87 -0.53 6.52
C LEU A 67 -3.57 -1.14 7.88
N LEU A 68 -4.59 -1.34 8.71
CA LEU A 68 -4.45 -1.72 10.11
C LEU A 68 -5.26 -2.98 10.38
N SER A 69 -4.59 -4.04 10.82
CA SER A 69 -5.27 -5.26 11.25
C SER A 69 -5.26 -5.39 12.77
N VAL A 70 -6.37 -5.86 13.33
CA VAL A 70 -6.51 -6.12 14.77
C VAL A 70 -6.77 -7.61 14.95
N ARG A 71 -6.00 -8.23 15.86
CA ARG A 71 -6.16 -9.62 16.27
C ARG A 71 -6.16 -9.76 17.79
N ALA A 72 -7.05 -10.59 18.31
CA ALA A 72 -7.16 -10.86 19.74
C ALA A 72 -5.91 -11.51 20.33
N ALA A 73 -5.27 -12.40 19.57
CA ALA A 73 -4.04 -13.09 19.97
C ALA A 73 -2.83 -12.55 19.20
N ARG A 74 -1.71 -12.40 19.91
CA ARG A 74 -0.42 -12.08 19.28
C ARG A 74 0.12 -13.30 18.56
N GLY A 75 0.41 -13.17 17.26
CA GLY A 75 0.93 -14.26 16.44
C GLY A 75 2.34 -13.97 15.91
N ASP A 76 3.23 -14.97 15.98
CA ASP A 76 4.63 -14.87 15.54
C ASP A 76 4.78 -14.47 14.06
N ARG A 77 3.80 -14.83 13.21
CA ARG A 77 3.84 -14.56 11.76
C ARG A 77 3.73 -13.08 11.39
N LEU A 78 3.19 -12.25 12.28
CA LEU A 78 2.99 -10.81 12.06
C LEU A 78 3.86 -9.97 12.99
N GLU A 79 4.78 -10.59 13.73
CA GLU A 79 5.60 -9.90 14.74
C GLU A 79 6.45 -8.77 14.13
N HIS A 80 6.97 -8.96 12.91
CA HIS A 80 7.71 -7.93 12.17
C HIS A 80 6.86 -6.72 11.75
N ALA A 81 5.53 -6.87 11.78
CA ALA A 81 4.55 -5.86 11.38
C ALA A 81 3.78 -5.28 12.59
N LEU A 82 4.19 -5.61 13.82
CA LEU A 82 3.51 -5.18 15.04
C LEU A 82 3.64 -3.67 15.27
N LEU A 83 2.51 -3.02 15.56
CA LEU A 83 2.47 -1.65 16.08
C LEU A 83 2.46 -1.65 17.60
N GLY A 84 1.58 -2.47 18.20
CA GLY A 84 1.45 -2.57 19.65
C GLY A 84 0.08 -3.05 20.13
N PRO A 85 -0.15 -3.05 21.45
CA PRO A 85 -1.43 -3.45 22.04
C PRO A 85 -2.49 -2.36 21.86
N VAL A 86 -3.74 -2.77 21.67
CA VAL A 86 -4.94 -1.91 21.59
C VAL A 86 -6.11 -2.57 22.32
N VAL A 87 -7.20 -1.83 22.54
CA VAL A 87 -8.44 -2.45 23.04
C VAL A 87 -8.88 -3.55 22.06
N GLY A 88 -9.09 -4.76 22.58
CA GLY A 88 -9.47 -5.92 21.76
C GLY A 88 -8.31 -6.80 21.28
N GLY A 89 -7.04 -6.39 21.45
CA GLY A 89 -5.90 -7.26 21.15
C GLY A 89 -4.64 -6.52 20.71
N TRP A 90 -4.13 -6.88 19.54
CA TRP A 90 -2.85 -6.43 18.99
C TRP A 90 -3.06 -5.82 17.61
N LEU A 91 -2.43 -4.68 17.36
CA LEU A 91 -2.51 -3.91 16.13
C LEU A 91 -1.27 -4.16 15.26
N TYR A 92 -1.49 -4.43 13.98
CA TYR A 92 -0.44 -4.70 13.00
C TYR A 92 -0.62 -3.88 11.73
N ASP A 93 0.46 -3.70 10.97
CA ASP A 93 0.39 -3.24 9.59
C ASP A 93 -0.32 -4.31 8.76
N GLY A 94 -1.59 -4.04 8.46
CA GLY A 94 -2.50 -4.95 7.78
C GLY A 94 -2.05 -5.32 6.37
N CYS A 95 -1.08 -4.61 5.78
CA CYS A 95 -0.50 -5.04 4.51
C CYS A 95 0.18 -6.41 4.61
N HIS A 96 0.68 -6.77 5.80
CA HIS A 96 1.32 -8.06 6.04
C HIS A 96 0.33 -9.18 6.42
N ASP A 97 -0.94 -8.86 6.61
CA ASP A 97 -1.96 -9.82 7.00
C ASP A 97 -2.67 -10.43 5.78
N SER A 98 -2.08 -11.50 5.24
CA SER A 98 -2.56 -12.18 4.03
C SER A 98 -3.95 -12.81 4.15
N GLU A 99 -4.46 -13.01 5.36
CA GLU A 99 -5.84 -13.49 5.59
C GLU A 99 -6.88 -12.41 5.29
N LEU A 100 -6.50 -11.15 5.47
CA LEU A 100 -7.39 -9.99 5.39
C LEU A 100 -7.27 -9.23 4.08
N THR A 101 -6.06 -9.15 3.49
CA THR A 101 -5.79 -8.35 2.29
C THR A 101 -6.54 -8.83 1.03
N GLY A 102 -6.97 -10.10 0.99
CA GLY A 102 -7.86 -10.59 -0.08
C GLY A 102 -9.16 -9.79 -0.20
N ASP A 103 -9.59 -9.12 0.86
CA ASP A 103 -10.75 -8.23 0.85
C ASP A 103 -10.57 -7.04 -0.12
N LEU A 104 -9.37 -6.45 -0.18
CA LEU A 104 -9.08 -5.35 -1.09
C LEU A 104 -9.25 -5.79 -2.56
N LEU A 105 -8.76 -6.98 -2.91
CA LEU A 105 -8.88 -7.51 -4.27
C LEU A 105 -10.34 -7.78 -4.63
N ARG A 106 -11.13 -8.36 -3.71
CA ARG A 106 -12.57 -8.59 -3.91
C ARG A 106 -13.32 -7.28 -4.13
N ARG A 107 -13.05 -6.25 -3.33
CA ARG A 107 -13.68 -4.92 -3.46
C ARG A 107 -13.28 -4.22 -4.75
N LEU A 108 -12.01 -4.29 -5.16
CA LEU A 108 -11.54 -3.77 -6.45
C LEU A 108 -12.24 -4.46 -7.62
N ALA A 109 -12.46 -5.77 -7.54
CA ALA A 109 -13.17 -6.53 -8.58
C ALA A 109 -14.66 -6.19 -8.65
N ALA A 110 -15.30 -5.96 -7.49
CA ALA A 110 -16.73 -5.73 -7.37
C ALA A 110 -17.14 -4.24 -7.42
N GLU A 111 -16.17 -3.31 -7.40
CA GLU A 111 -16.41 -1.87 -7.25
C GLU A 111 -17.23 -1.55 -5.97
N ASP A 112 -16.90 -2.26 -4.88
CA ASP A 112 -17.64 -2.23 -3.62
C ASP A 112 -17.12 -1.15 -2.66
N ASP A 113 -17.68 0.05 -2.83
CA ASP A 113 -17.40 1.23 -2.02
C ASP A 113 -17.73 1.05 -0.53
N VAL A 114 -16.86 1.56 0.35
CA VAL A 114 -17.09 1.55 1.80
C VAL A 114 -16.63 2.84 2.45
N ALA A 115 -17.51 3.45 3.24
CA ALA A 115 -17.27 4.75 3.87
C ALA A 115 -16.78 5.80 2.85
N THR A 116 -15.56 6.31 3.02
CA THR A 116 -14.92 7.29 2.13
C THR A 116 -14.06 6.65 1.03
N LEU A 117 -13.94 5.33 1.00
CA LEU A 117 -13.17 4.60 0.00
C LEU A 117 -14.01 4.36 -1.24
N ARG A 118 -13.41 4.58 -2.40
CA ARG A 118 -13.98 4.34 -3.71
C ARG A 118 -13.15 3.33 -4.48
N PHE A 119 -13.78 2.26 -4.94
CA PHE A 119 -13.12 1.17 -5.66
C PHE A 119 -13.56 1.22 -7.12
N HIS A 120 -12.58 1.30 -8.02
CA HIS A 120 -12.86 1.46 -9.44
C HIS A 120 -12.19 0.35 -10.24
N ARG A 121 -12.92 -0.25 -11.17
CA ARG A 121 -12.37 -1.23 -12.11
C ARG A 121 -12.40 -0.66 -13.53
N ILE A 122 -11.28 -0.74 -14.24
CA ILE A 122 -11.19 -0.27 -15.63
C ILE A 122 -11.15 -1.42 -16.63
N THR A 123 -10.66 -2.59 -16.22
CA THR A 123 -10.64 -3.76 -17.12
C THR A 123 -12.03 -4.36 -17.31
N ALA A 124 -12.33 -4.76 -18.55
CA ALA A 124 -13.53 -5.53 -18.86
C ALA A 124 -13.42 -7.00 -18.42
N GLU A 125 -12.20 -7.49 -18.22
CA GLU A 125 -11.94 -8.86 -17.80
C GLU A 125 -12.40 -9.09 -16.35
N THR A 126 -12.80 -10.34 -16.07
CA THR A 126 -13.09 -10.76 -14.69
C THR A 126 -11.77 -10.94 -13.96
N LEU A 127 -11.65 -10.32 -12.79
CA LEU A 127 -10.49 -10.49 -11.92
C LEU A 127 -10.66 -11.76 -11.09
N GLU A 128 -9.62 -12.58 -11.01
CA GLU A 128 -9.54 -13.69 -10.07
C GLU A 128 -9.34 -13.13 -8.66
N THR A 129 -10.18 -13.50 -7.71
CA THR A 129 -10.17 -12.87 -6.37
C THR A 129 -9.84 -13.83 -5.23
N ASP A 130 -9.79 -15.15 -5.49
CA ASP A 130 -9.42 -16.17 -4.50
C ASP A 130 -7.89 -16.37 -4.46
N LEU A 131 -7.17 -15.25 -4.33
CA LEU A 131 -5.71 -15.20 -4.34
C LEU A 131 -5.19 -14.64 -3.03
N ILE A 132 -4.17 -15.32 -2.49
CA ILE A 132 -3.47 -14.87 -1.28
C ILE A 132 -2.42 -13.83 -1.68
N SER A 133 -2.33 -12.74 -0.91
CA SER A 133 -1.31 -11.72 -1.14
C SER A 133 0.01 -12.01 -0.43
N LEU A 134 1.13 -11.64 -1.06
CA LEU A 134 2.44 -11.53 -0.42
C LEU A 134 2.98 -10.10 -0.55
N VAL A 135 3.55 -9.57 0.54
CA VAL A 135 4.19 -8.25 0.51
C VAL A 135 5.53 -8.33 -0.21
N MET A 136 5.75 -7.43 -1.17
CA MET A 136 7.04 -7.29 -1.83
C MET A 136 8.01 -6.45 -0.99
N PRO A 137 9.23 -6.94 -0.68
CA PRO A 137 10.18 -6.23 0.17
C PRO A 137 10.97 -5.11 -0.53
N VAL A 138 10.80 -4.95 -1.84
CA VAL A 138 11.75 -4.20 -2.70
C VAL A 138 11.40 -2.71 -2.85
N GLU A 139 10.14 -2.30 -2.62
CA GLU A 139 9.71 -0.92 -2.89
C GLU A 139 10.07 0.06 -1.77
N GLN A 140 10.52 1.27 -2.15
CA GLN A 140 11.02 2.26 -1.19
C GLN A 140 9.97 3.20 -0.62
N SER A 141 8.99 3.64 -1.42
CA SER A 141 8.01 4.67 -1.02
C SER A 141 6.59 4.14 -0.80
N ASN A 142 6.33 2.90 -1.18
CA ASN A 142 5.00 2.27 -1.19
C ASN A 142 5.08 0.85 -0.63
N THR A 143 3.93 0.21 -0.46
CA THR A 143 3.85 -1.21 -0.14
C THR A 143 3.10 -1.93 -1.25
N SER A 144 3.73 -2.93 -1.84
CA SER A 144 3.11 -3.72 -2.92
C SER A 144 2.72 -5.10 -2.44
N LEU A 145 1.50 -5.49 -2.78
CA LEU A 145 0.90 -6.79 -2.51
C LEU A 145 0.81 -7.56 -3.82
N VAL A 146 1.49 -8.70 -3.92
CA VAL A 146 1.37 -9.59 -5.08
C VAL A 146 0.34 -10.66 -4.77
N TYR A 147 -0.71 -10.75 -5.59
CA TYR A 147 -1.76 -11.75 -5.48
C TYR A 147 -1.48 -12.90 -6.44
N GLY A 148 -1.04 -14.03 -5.87
CA GLY A 148 -0.58 -15.18 -6.65
C GLY A 148 0.49 -14.77 -7.67
N ASP A 149 0.24 -15.08 -8.94
CA ASP A 149 1.08 -14.67 -10.06
C ASP A 149 0.37 -13.74 -11.03
N ALA A 150 -0.81 -13.27 -10.66
CA ALA A 150 -1.72 -12.56 -11.56
C ALA A 150 -1.59 -11.05 -11.42
N TYR A 151 -1.55 -10.55 -10.19
CA TYR A 151 -1.70 -9.12 -9.93
C TYR A 151 -0.72 -8.58 -8.91
N VAL A 152 -0.38 -7.30 -9.06
CA VAL A 152 0.30 -6.50 -8.05
C VAL A 152 -0.57 -5.30 -7.71
N LEU A 153 -0.89 -5.15 -6.42
CA LEU A 153 -1.55 -3.97 -5.87
C LEU A 153 -0.52 -3.13 -5.15
N LYS A 154 -0.23 -1.96 -5.70
CA LYS A 154 0.63 -0.95 -5.09
C LYS A 154 -0.20 -0.05 -4.20
N LEU A 155 0.05 -0.07 -2.90
CA LEU A 155 -0.56 0.83 -1.92
C LEU A 155 0.34 2.03 -1.69
N PHE A 156 -0.16 3.21 -2.07
CA PHE A 156 0.57 4.46 -1.87
C PHE A 156 0.56 4.82 -0.38
N ARG A 157 1.75 4.94 0.21
CA ARG A 157 1.87 5.21 1.66
C ARG A 157 1.73 6.68 1.96
N ARG A 158 2.55 7.53 1.33
CA ARG A 158 2.43 8.99 1.41
C ARG A 158 1.45 9.46 0.33
N LEU A 159 0.45 10.22 0.76
CA LEU A 159 -0.65 10.68 -0.07
C LEU A 159 -0.42 12.12 -0.52
N ALA A 160 -0.73 12.40 -1.78
CA ALA A 160 -0.74 13.74 -2.35
C ALA A 160 -2.12 13.99 -2.98
N PRO A 161 -2.69 15.21 -2.86
CA PRO A 161 -3.95 15.53 -3.50
C PRO A 161 -3.89 15.35 -5.03
N GLY A 162 -5.00 14.89 -5.60
CA GLY A 162 -5.16 14.60 -7.02
C GLY A 162 -4.95 13.12 -7.37
N THR A 163 -5.11 12.85 -8.67
CA THR A 163 -4.83 11.54 -9.26
C THR A 163 -3.33 11.27 -9.21
N ASN A 164 -2.93 10.06 -8.78
CA ASN A 164 -1.52 9.69 -8.81
C ASN A 164 -0.99 9.68 -10.26
N PRO A 165 0.17 10.30 -10.55
CA PRO A 165 0.73 10.35 -11.90
C PRO A 165 0.95 8.98 -12.54
N GLU A 166 1.25 7.95 -11.75
CA GLU A 166 1.39 6.57 -12.24
C GLU A 166 0.07 6.04 -12.79
N LEU A 167 -1.04 6.27 -12.08
CA LEU A 167 -2.37 5.90 -12.56
C LEU A 167 -2.74 6.72 -13.80
N GLU A 168 -2.57 8.04 -13.77
CA GLU A 168 -2.92 8.94 -14.88
C GLU A 168 -2.17 8.56 -16.17
N VAL A 169 -0.84 8.45 -16.10
CA VAL A 169 0.02 8.20 -17.26
C VAL A 169 -0.19 6.79 -17.79
N THR A 170 -0.20 5.77 -16.93
CA THR A 170 -0.36 4.37 -17.40
C THR A 170 -1.73 4.13 -18.01
N ARG A 171 -2.78 4.76 -17.46
CA ARG A 171 -4.13 4.72 -18.03
C ARG A 171 -4.17 5.33 -19.43
N VAL A 172 -3.75 6.59 -19.58
CA VAL A 172 -3.81 7.29 -20.87
C VAL A 172 -2.97 6.57 -21.93
N LEU A 173 -1.77 6.12 -21.59
CA LEU A 173 -0.93 5.37 -22.53
C LEU A 173 -1.56 4.03 -22.95
N SER A 174 -2.26 3.36 -22.03
CA SER A 174 -2.97 2.10 -22.34
C SER A 174 -4.19 2.34 -23.21
N GLU A 175 -4.97 3.40 -22.95
CA GLU A 175 -6.11 3.82 -23.77
C GLU A 175 -5.68 4.16 -25.21
N LEU A 176 -4.47 4.70 -25.39
CA LEU A 176 -3.85 4.96 -26.69
C LEU A 176 -3.22 3.69 -27.34
N GLY A 177 -3.32 2.52 -26.71
CA GLY A 177 -2.82 1.25 -27.24
C GLY A 177 -1.31 1.04 -27.09
N SER A 178 -0.65 1.75 -26.17
CA SER A 178 0.77 1.51 -25.88
C SER A 178 0.99 0.13 -25.28
N ARG A 179 1.93 -0.62 -25.85
CA ARG A 179 2.40 -1.92 -25.37
C ARG A 179 3.63 -1.84 -24.46
N HIS A 180 4.08 -0.63 -24.13
CA HIS A 180 5.29 -0.39 -23.33
C HIS A 180 4.97 0.03 -21.90
N VAL A 181 3.69 0.02 -21.52
CA VAL A 181 3.24 0.23 -20.14
C VAL A 181 2.39 -0.96 -19.72
N VAL A 182 2.38 -1.20 -18.41
CA VAL A 182 1.48 -2.19 -17.82
C VAL A 182 0.12 -1.52 -17.60
N PRO A 183 -0.97 -2.02 -18.21
CA PRO A 183 -2.26 -1.37 -18.10
C PRO A 183 -2.80 -1.49 -16.67
N PRO A 184 -3.36 -0.39 -16.10
CA PRO A 184 -4.07 -0.47 -14.84
C PRO A 184 -5.31 -1.37 -14.99
N LEU A 185 -5.63 -2.16 -13.96
CA LEU A 185 -6.83 -3.01 -13.90
C LEU A 185 -7.91 -2.39 -13.03
N ALA A 186 -7.50 -1.80 -11.91
CA ALA A 186 -8.37 -1.19 -10.92
C ALA A 186 -7.56 -0.20 -10.06
N TRP A 187 -8.24 0.70 -9.34
CA TRP A 187 -7.60 1.56 -8.36
C TRP A 187 -8.52 1.83 -7.16
N LEU A 188 -7.89 2.20 -6.05
CA LEU A 188 -8.54 2.63 -4.82
C LEU A 188 -8.34 4.13 -4.65
N GLU A 189 -9.40 4.85 -4.31
CA GLU A 189 -9.41 6.30 -4.11
C GLU A 189 -10.10 6.66 -2.78
N SER A 190 -9.73 7.82 -2.22
CA SER A 190 -10.53 8.51 -1.21
C SER A 190 -10.49 10.02 -1.44
N ARG A 191 -10.84 10.84 -0.45
CA ARG A 191 -10.77 12.30 -0.54
C ARG A 191 -10.06 12.92 0.64
N LEU A 192 -9.19 13.90 0.36
CA LEU A 192 -8.57 14.79 1.36
C LEU A 192 -9.06 16.21 1.13
N ALA A 193 -9.65 16.82 2.15
CA ALA A 193 -10.23 18.17 2.06
C ALA A 193 -11.19 18.37 0.85
N GLY A 194 -11.86 17.30 0.42
CA GLY A 194 -12.74 17.32 -0.73
C GLY A 194 -12.06 17.14 -2.09
N GLU A 195 -10.75 16.96 -2.17
CA GLU A 195 -10.02 16.59 -3.40
C GLU A 195 -9.82 15.07 -3.47
N PRO A 196 -9.91 14.45 -4.66
CA PRO A 196 -9.61 13.02 -4.82
C PRO A 196 -8.16 12.72 -4.46
N VAL A 197 -7.90 11.54 -3.90
CA VAL A 197 -6.56 11.04 -3.66
C VAL A 197 -6.48 9.55 -4.01
N THR A 198 -5.57 9.20 -4.89
CA THR A 198 -5.33 7.78 -5.21
C THR A 198 -4.59 7.11 -4.06
N LEU A 199 -5.18 6.04 -3.53
CA LEU A 199 -4.66 5.25 -2.42
C LEU A 199 -3.93 3.99 -2.87
N GLY A 200 -4.31 3.43 -4.01
CA GLY A 200 -3.62 2.27 -4.56
C GLY A 200 -3.98 1.97 -6.00
N LEU A 201 -3.12 1.21 -6.67
CA LEU A 201 -3.22 0.87 -8.08
C LEU A 201 -2.99 -0.64 -8.27
N LEU A 202 -3.94 -1.32 -8.92
CA LEU A 202 -3.85 -2.74 -9.27
C LEU A 202 -3.43 -2.88 -10.74
N GLN A 203 -2.43 -3.72 -10.99
CA GLN A 203 -1.87 -4.01 -12.33
C GLN A 203 -1.61 -5.51 -12.50
N PRO A 204 -1.50 -6.03 -13.74
CA PRO A 204 -0.96 -7.35 -14.00
C PRO A 204 0.45 -7.48 -13.42
N TYR A 205 0.72 -8.61 -12.77
CA TYR A 205 2.06 -8.91 -12.28
C TYR A 205 2.91 -9.54 -13.38
N LEU A 206 3.98 -8.86 -13.79
CA LEU A 206 4.90 -9.36 -14.82
C LEU A 206 5.96 -10.28 -14.20
N ARG A 207 5.58 -11.52 -13.86
CA ARG A 207 6.44 -12.49 -13.17
C ARG A 207 7.78 -12.75 -13.85
N SER A 208 7.81 -12.75 -15.19
CA SER A 208 9.01 -13.01 -15.98
C SER A 208 9.76 -11.74 -16.41
N ALA A 209 9.36 -10.57 -15.92
CA ALA A 209 10.06 -9.33 -16.22
C ALA A 209 11.43 -9.32 -15.53
N SER A 210 12.44 -8.86 -16.26
CA SER A 210 13.77 -8.62 -15.71
C SER A 210 13.93 -7.13 -15.44
N ASP A 211 14.49 -6.80 -14.28
CA ASP A 211 14.83 -5.42 -13.95
C ASP A 211 15.97 -4.92 -14.85
N GLY A 212 15.76 -3.78 -15.51
CA GLY A 212 16.70 -3.24 -16.48
C GLY A 212 18.06 -2.87 -15.86
N TRP A 213 18.06 -2.44 -14.59
CA TRP A 213 19.29 -2.14 -13.87
C TRP A 213 20.08 -3.40 -13.53
N ALA A 214 19.42 -4.46 -13.06
CA ALA A 214 20.04 -5.77 -12.83
C ALA A 214 20.65 -6.33 -14.13
N MET A 215 19.96 -6.21 -15.26
CA MET A 215 20.49 -6.62 -16.56
C MET A 215 21.73 -5.81 -16.96
N ALA A 216 21.65 -4.48 -16.86
CA ALA A 216 22.77 -3.60 -17.22
C ALA A 216 24.00 -3.84 -16.34
N THR A 217 23.81 -3.98 -15.03
CA THR A 217 24.90 -4.23 -14.07
C THR A 217 25.52 -5.61 -14.25
N THR A 218 24.73 -6.63 -14.62
CA THR A 218 25.25 -7.95 -14.98
C THR A 218 26.13 -7.86 -16.23
N SER A 219 25.66 -7.19 -17.29
CA SER A 219 26.43 -7.02 -18.53
C SER A 219 27.75 -6.27 -18.31
N VAL A 220 27.75 -5.22 -17.49
CA VAL A 220 28.98 -4.48 -17.14
C VAL A 220 29.94 -5.34 -16.34
N ARG A 221 29.43 -6.17 -15.40
CA ARG A 221 30.26 -7.09 -14.63
C ARG A 221 30.92 -8.14 -15.52
N ASP A 222 30.17 -8.70 -16.46
CA ASP A 222 30.69 -9.70 -17.39
C ASP A 222 31.84 -9.13 -18.24
N LEU A 223 31.69 -7.88 -18.73
CA LEU A 223 32.74 -7.17 -19.46
C LEU A 223 34.02 -6.98 -18.62
N TYR A 224 33.90 -6.62 -17.34
CA TYR A 224 35.06 -6.47 -16.46
C TYR A 224 35.76 -7.81 -16.18
N ALA A 225 34.99 -8.89 -16.01
CA ALA A 225 35.55 -10.22 -15.78
C ALA A 225 36.31 -10.77 -16.99
N GLU A 226 35.88 -10.43 -18.21
CA GLU A 226 36.59 -10.78 -19.45
C GLU A 226 37.86 -9.95 -19.67
N ALA A 227 37.87 -8.68 -19.25
CA ALA A 227 39.03 -7.80 -19.36
C ALA A 227 40.21 -8.23 -18.45
N ASP A 228 39.94 -8.93 -17.35
CA ASP A 228 40.96 -9.45 -16.43
C ASP A 228 41.63 -10.77 -16.93
N LEU A 229 41.17 -11.33 -18.05
CA LEU A 229 41.72 -12.56 -18.66
C LEU A 229 42.79 -12.30 -19.73
N HIS A 230 43.15 -11.04 -19.99
CA HIS A 230 44.16 -10.61 -20.96
C HIS A 230 45.20 -9.67 -20.34
#